data_AF-A0A354DEQ8-F1
#
_entry.id   AF-A0A354DEQ8-F1
#
_cell.length_a   1.000
_cell.length_b   1.000
_cell.length_c   1.000
_cell.angle_alpha   90.00
_cell.angle_beta   90.00
_cell.angle_gamma   90.00
#
_symmetry.space_group_name_H-M   'P 1'
#
loop_
_entity.id
_entity.type
_entity.pdbx_description
1 polymer ?
#
loop_
_entity_poly.entity_id
_entity_poly.type
_entity_poly.pdbx_seq_one_letter_code
_entity_poly.pdbx_strand_id
1 'polypeptide(L)' 'FERLEMPTPYTYRMTPDNDEEACLHMCLNQLEDLLKEHHEEVAGLIIEPLVQGAAGMVTAPDGF' A
#
# COMPACT_ATOMS: atom_id res chain seq x y z
N PHE A 1 -9.55 17.40 -6.37
CA PHE A 1 -8.89 16.35 -7.17
C PHE A 1 -9.56 15.05 -6.82
N GLU A 2 -9.87 14.23 -7.81
CA GLU A 2 -10.26 12.85 -7.61
C GLU A 2 -9.03 12.07 -7.15
N ARG A 3 -9.22 11.13 -6.22
CA ARG A 3 -8.13 10.32 -5.68
C ARG A 3 -8.45 8.86 -5.90
N LEU A 4 -7.45 8.11 -6.34
CA LEU A 4 -7.46 6.67 -6.32
C LEU A 4 -6.90 6.21 -4.97
N GLU A 5 -7.46 5.15 -4.41
CA GLU A 5 -7.05 4.60 -3.11
C GLU A 5 -6.58 3.16 -3.28
N MET A 6 -5.64 2.75 -2.43
CA MET A 6 -5.17 1.37 -2.33
C MET A 6 -5.02 1.00 -0.84
N PRO A 7 -4.95 -0.30 -0.50
CA PRO A 7 -4.71 -0.72 0.86
C PRO A 7 -3.36 -0.22 1.39
N THR A 8 -3.32 0.18 2.66
CA THR A 8 -2.06 0.33 3.40
C THR A 8 -1.56 -1.05 3.81
N PRO A 9 -0.26 -1.37 3.69
CA PRO A 9 0.27 -2.66 4.11
C PRO A 9 0.18 -2.80 5.63
N TYR A 10 -0.89 -3.44 6.09
CA TYR A 10 -1.16 -3.69 7.50
C TYR A 10 -1.12 -5.20 7.77
N THR A 11 0.08 -5.74 7.90
CA THR A 11 0.37 -7.17 8.04
C THR A 11 -0.53 -7.85 9.07
N TYR A 12 -0.69 -7.24 10.25
CA TYR A 12 -1.54 -7.78 11.33
C TYR A 12 -3.01 -7.98 10.97
N ARG A 13 -3.55 -7.21 10.01
CA ARG A 13 -4.97 -7.30 9.61
C ARG A 13 -5.19 -7.94 8.25
N MET A 14 -4.18 -7.93 7.38
CA MET A 14 -4.33 -8.33 5.99
C MET A 14 -3.97 -9.78 5.73
N THR A 15 -3.09 -10.35 6.55
CA THR A 15 -2.51 -11.68 6.32
C THR A 15 -2.60 -12.55 7.55
N PRO A 16 -2.83 -13.87 7.41
CA PRO A 16 -2.71 -14.80 8.52
C PRO A 16 -1.27 -14.81 9.04
N ASP A 17 -1.10 -15.12 10.34
CA ASP A 17 0.19 -15.32 10.99
C ASP A 17 1.21 -14.16 10.87
N ASN A 18 0.75 -12.97 10.51
CA ASN A 18 1.58 -11.81 10.19
C ASN A 18 2.59 -12.04 9.05
N ASP A 19 2.16 -12.70 7.98
CA ASP A 19 3.00 -12.89 6.78
C ASP A 19 3.28 -11.56 6.04
N GLU A 20 4.45 -10.98 6.33
CA GLU A 20 4.91 -9.72 5.75
C GLU A 20 5.15 -9.79 4.24
N GLU A 21 5.67 -10.92 3.74
CA GLU A 21 5.95 -11.11 2.31
C GLU A 21 4.64 -11.18 1.53
N ALA A 22 3.65 -11.91 2.03
CA ALA A 22 2.31 -11.92 1.44
C ALA A 22 1.67 -10.54 1.46
N CYS A 23 1.78 -9.79 2.57
CA CYS A 23 1.20 -8.45 2.68
C CYS A 23 1.85 -7.48 1.67
N LEU A 24 3.17 -7.52 1.56
CA LEU A 24 3.96 -6.73 0.61
C LEU A 24 3.53 -7.01 -0.83
N HIS A 25 3.51 -8.29 -1.24
CA HIS A 25 3.12 -8.65 -2.61
C HIS A 25 1.68 -8.29 -2.92
N MET A 26 0.74 -8.50 -2.00
CA MET A 26 -0.65 -8.12 -2.20
C MET A 26 -0.83 -6.61 -2.43
N CYS A 27 -0.13 -5.78 -1.66
CA CYS A 27 -0.24 -4.32 -1.78
C CYS A 27 0.47 -3.81 -3.03
N LEU A 28 1.66 -4.31 -3.35
CA LEU A 28 2.41 -3.91 -4.55
C LEU A 28 1.71 -4.32 -5.85
N ASN A 29 1.14 -5.54 -5.91
CA ASN A 29 0.40 -5.97 -7.08
C ASN A 29 -0.84 -5.09 -7.34
N GLN A 30 -1.57 -4.70 -6.28
CA GLN A 30 -2.70 -3.79 -6.40
C GLN A 30 -2.28 -2.38 -6.85
N LEU A 31 -1.16 -1.86 -6.34
CA LEU A 31 -0.60 -0.59 -6.82
C LEU A 31 -0.22 -0.67 -8.29
N GLU A 32 0.44 -1.76 -8.70
CA GLU A 32 0.86 -1.97 -10.08
C GLU A 32 -0.34 -2.02 -11.03
N ASP A 33 -1.39 -2.77 -10.68
CA ASP A 33 -2.60 -2.88 -11.48
C ASP A 33 -3.33 -1.53 -11.59
N LEU A 34 -3.45 -0.79 -10.49
CA LEU A 34 -4.06 0.55 -10.47
C LEU A 34 -3.28 1.55 -11.33
N LEU A 35 -1.93 1.53 -11.25
CA LEU A 35 -1.10 2.39 -12.08
C LEU A 35 -1.16 1.99 -13.55
N LYS A 36 -1.19 0.69 -13.88
CA LYS A 36 -1.37 0.22 -15.27
C LYS A 36 -2.71 0.69 -15.85
N GLU A 37 -3.76 0.72 -15.06
CA GLU A 37 -5.09 1.15 -15.51
C GLU A 37 -5.19 2.68 -15.67
N HIS A 38 -4.56 3.46 -14.79
CA HIS A 38 -4.76 4.91 -14.71
C HIS A 38 -3.52 5.78 -14.99
N HIS A 39 -2.42 5.23 -15.53
CA HIS A 39 -1.15 5.98 -15.67
C HIS A 39 -1.25 7.27 -16.48
N GLU A 40 -2.22 7.42 -17.39
CA GLU A 40 -2.41 8.66 -18.17
C GLU A 40 -3.09 9.77 -17.38
N GLU A 41 -3.78 9.43 -16.29
CA GLU A 41 -4.57 10.34 -15.45
C GLU A 41 -3.88 10.64 -14.10
N VAL A 42 -3.02 9.74 -13.63
CA VAL A 42 -2.32 9.86 -12.35
C VAL A 42 -1.19 10.88 -12.45
N ALA A 43 -1.31 11.99 -11.72
CA ALA A 43 -0.28 13.02 -11.62
C ALA A 43 0.84 12.69 -10.61
N GLY A 44 0.59 11.78 -9.65
CA GLY A 44 1.59 11.41 -8.64
C GLY A 44 1.04 10.47 -7.56
N LEU A 45 1.97 9.93 -6.77
CA LEU A 45 1.72 9.05 -5.62
C LEU A 45 2.12 9.77 -4.33
N ILE A 46 1.25 9.71 -3.31
CA ILE A 46 1.55 10.18 -1.96
C ILE A 46 1.47 9.01 -0.98
N ILE A 47 2.51 8.84 -0.19
CA ILE A 47 2.66 7.78 0.79
C ILE A 47 3.46 8.33 1.97
N GLU A 48 2.97 8.17 3.20
CA GLU A 48 3.84 8.35 4.38
C GLU A 48 4.92 7.26 4.30
N PRO A 49 6.18 7.54 4.69
CA PRO A 49 7.27 6.55 4.66
C PRO A 49 6.97 5.30 5.52
N LEU A 50 8.02 4.57 5.94
CA LEU A 50 8.01 3.38 6.81
C LEU A 50 6.80 3.20 7.75
N VAL A 51 6.27 4.28 8.34
CA VAL A 51 5.09 4.24 9.20
C VAL A 51 4.00 5.23 8.75
N GLN A 52 2.76 4.76 8.72
CA GLN A 52 1.56 5.59 8.64
C GLN A 52 1.16 6.02 10.06
N GLY A 53 1.50 7.25 10.43
CA GLY A 53 1.32 7.75 11.78
C GLY A 53 -0.16 7.92 12.13
N ALA A 54 -0.89 8.65 11.29
CA ALA A 54 -2.29 8.98 11.52
C ALA A 54 -3.22 7.74 11.48
N ALA A 55 -2.81 6.69 10.77
CA ALA A 55 -3.51 5.40 10.73
C ALA A 55 -3.35 4.56 12.02
N GLY A 56 -2.59 5.05 13.00
CA GLY A 56 -2.34 4.37 14.27
C GLY A 56 -0.99 3.66 14.32
N MET A 57 0.06 4.29 13.78
CA MET A 57 1.43 3.76 13.75
C MET A 57 1.55 2.42 12.99
N VAL A 58 0.91 2.34 11.81
CA VAL A 58 0.98 1.14 10.96
C VAL A 58 2.33 1.13 10.24
N THR A 59 3.19 0.17 10.57
CA THR A 59 4.54 0.02 9.98
C THR A 59 4.45 -0.87 8.76
N ALA A 60 4.99 -0.40 7.63
CA ALA A 60 5.08 -1.18 6.41
C ALA A 60 6.11 -2.31 6.55
N PRO A 61 5.90 -3.47 5.89
CA PRO A 61 6.89 -4.54 5.84
C PRO A 61 8.15 -4.07 5.13
N ASP A 62 9.28 -4.69 5.46
CA ASP A 62 10.56 -4.37 4.83
C ASP A 62 10.48 -4.54 3.30
N GLY A 63 10.85 -3.49 2.57
CA GLY A 63 10.88 -3.49 1.10
C GLY A 63 9.63 -2.93 0.39
N PHE A 64 8.63 -2.44 1.15
CA PHE A 64 7.53 -1.65 0.62
C PHE A 64 7.96 -0.20 0.31
#